data_AF-A0A832FR12-F1
#
_entry.id   AF-A0A832FR12-F1
#
_cell.length_a   1.000
_cell.length_b   1.000
_cell.length_c   1.000
_cell.angle_alpha   90.00
_cell.angle_beta   90.00
_cell.angle_gamma   90.00
#
_symmetry.space_group_name_H-M   'P 1'
#
loop_
_entity.id
_entity.type
_entity.pdbx_description
1 polymer ?
#
loop_
_entity_poly.entity_id
_entity_poly.type
_entity_poly.pdbx_seq_one_letter_code
_entity_poly.pdbx_strand_id
1 'polypeptide(L)' 'MKNMNKIIQEIISKRDPFGYYVILAANNVEVKFILEKFKYKGLILDEIGSLLIIRCKSRRIAEKLIRLLALKNLLVFQNP' A
#
# COMPACT_ATOMS: atom_id res chain seq x y z
N MET A 1 14.90 -9.44 -10.46
CA MET A 1 13.72 -8.76 -9.87
C MET A 1 12.82 -9.81 -9.23
N LYS A 2 12.49 -9.69 -7.93
CA LYS A 2 11.37 -10.46 -7.35
C LYS A 2 10.15 -10.26 -8.27
N ASN A 3 9.50 -11.35 -8.67
CA ASN A 3 8.36 -11.29 -9.58
C ASN A 3 7.30 -10.36 -8.97
N MET A 4 6.97 -9.24 -9.61
CA MET A 4 6.09 -8.20 -9.04
C MET A 4 4.72 -8.77 -8.64
N ASN A 5 4.23 -9.76 -9.38
CA ASN A 5 3.02 -10.48 -9.03
C ASN A 5 3.17 -11.25 -7.70
N LYS A 6 4.34 -11.82 -7.41
CA LYS A 6 4.61 -12.51 -6.13
C LYS A 6 4.57 -11.55 -4.95
N ILE A 7 5.17 -10.36 -5.09
CA ILE A 7 5.12 -9.30 -4.06
C ILE A 7 3.68 -8.86 -3.79
N ILE A 8 2.94 -8.59 -4.86
CA ILE A 8 1.53 -8.19 -4.76
C ILE A 8 0.74 -9.29 -4.04
N GLN A 9 0.89 -10.55 -4.47
CA GLN A 9 0.22 -11.69 -3.84
C GLN A 9 0.58 -11.85 -2.37
N GLU A 10 1.84 -11.64 -2.00
CA GLU A 10 2.28 -11.72 -0.61
C GLU A 10 1.60 -10.64 0.25
N ILE A 11 1.58 -9.39 -0.20
CA ILE A 11 0.93 -8.29 0.53
C ILE A 11 -0.58 -8.54 0.66
N ILE A 12 -1.25 -8.89 -0.43
CA ILE A 12 -2.72 -9.08 -0.43
C ILE A 12 -3.15 -10.43 0.14
N SER A 13 -2.23 -11.38 0.36
CA SER A 13 -2.56 -12.64 1.05
C SER A 13 -2.82 -12.40 2.54
N LYS A 14 -2.30 -11.28 3.08
CA LYS A 14 -2.44 -10.89 4.48
C LYS A 14 -3.51 -9.82 4.61
N ARG A 15 -4.35 -9.97 5.64
CA ARG A 15 -5.30 -8.95 6.08
C ARG A 15 -5.10 -8.72 7.58
N ASP A 16 -5.44 -7.53 8.04
CA ASP A 16 -5.52 -7.28 9.48
C ASP A 16 -6.74 -8.02 10.10
N PRO A 17 -6.84 -8.10 11.45
CA PRO A 17 -7.97 -8.72 12.13
C PRO A 17 -9.34 -8.11 11.78
N PHE A 18 -9.37 -6.88 11.24
CA PHE A 18 -10.57 -6.18 10.82
C PHE A 18 -10.93 -6.42 9.34
N GLY A 19 -10.14 -7.24 8.64
CA GLY A 19 -10.35 -7.60 7.24
C GLY A 19 -9.86 -6.58 6.22
N TYR A 20 -9.01 -5.64 6.61
CA TYR A 20 -8.39 -4.67 5.71
C TYR A 20 -7.11 -5.24 5.10
N TYR A 21 -6.88 -4.89 3.83
CA TYR A 21 -5.56 -5.01 3.23
C TYR A 21 -4.69 -3.87 3.74
N VAL A 22 -3.49 -4.20 4.20
CA VAL A 22 -2.52 -3.25 4.76
C VAL A 22 -1.37 -3.08 3.77
N ILE A 23 -1.10 -1.84 3.39
CA ILE A 23 -0.02 -1.47 2.49
C ILE A 23 0.88 -0.49 3.23
N LEU A 24 2.16 -0.79 3.25
CA LEU A 24 3.17 0.06 3.88
C LEU A 24 3.91 0.86 2.81
N ALA A 25 4.00 2.16 3.00
CA ALA A 25 4.65 3.07 2.08
C ALA A 25 5.51 4.08 2.84
N ALA A 26 6.47 4.71 2.15
CA ALA A 26 7.20 5.83 2.71
C ALA A 26 6.25 7.01 2.96
N ASN A 27 6.35 7.67 4.11
CA ASN A 27 5.61 8.90 4.38
C ASN A 27 6.34 10.10 3.74
N ASN A 28 6.19 10.27 2.43
CA ASN A 28 6.79 11.37 1.69
C ASN A 28 5.79 12.07 0.77
N VAL A 29 6.20 13.22 0.21
CA VAL A 29 5.35 14.07 -0.63
C VAL A 29 4.85 13.32 -1.87
N GLU A 30 5.68 12.45 -2.46
CA GLU A 30 5.30 11.70 -3.67
C GLU A 30 4.16 10.71 -3.39
N VAL A 31 4.22 9.98 -2.26
CA VAL A 31 3.14 9.08 -1.85
C VAL A 31 1.85 9.85 -1.58
N LYS A 32 1.92 10.99 -0.87
CA LYS A 32 0.75 11.85 -0.61
C LYS A 32 0.10 12.34 -1.92
N PHE A 33 0.92 12.77 -2.89
CA PHE A 33 0.43 13.18 -4.20
C PHE A 33 -0.25 12.04 -4.97
N ILE A 34 0.33 10.84 -4.95
CA ILE A 34 -0.29 9.65 -5.58
C ILE A 34 -1.64 9.36 -4.95
N LEU A 35 -1.73 9.36 -3.62
CA LEU A 35 -2.98 9.08 -2.89
C LEU A 35 -4.05 10.13 -3.17
N GLU A 36 -3.68 11.41 -3.23
CA GLU A 36 -4.58 12.50 -3.60
C GLU A 36 -5.13 12.31 -5.02
N LYS A 37 -4.27 11.95 -5.98
CA LYS A 37 -4.69 11.65 -7.37
C LYS A 37 -5.47 10.35 -7.50
N PHE A 38 -5.23 9.39 -6.62
CA PHE A 38 -5.92 8.10 -6.60
C PHE A 38 -7.42 8.25 -6.24
N LYS A 39 -7.77 9.31 -5.48
CA LYS A 39 -9.16 9.76 -5.19
C LYS A 39 -10.10 8.66 -4.65
N TYR A 40 -9.57 7.64 -3.99
CA TYR A 40 -10.40 6.58 -3.40
C TYR A 40 -10.77 6.91 -1.95
N LYS A 41 -12.05 7.18 -1.70
CA LYS A 41 -12.58 7.54 -0.37
C LYS A 41 -12.51 6.43 0.67
N GLY A 42 -12.31 5.18 0.25
CA GLY A 42 -12.26 4.02 1.15
C GLY A 42 -10.85 3.68 1.67
N LEU A 43 -9.88 4.58 1.51
CA LEU A 43 -8.57 4.44 2.14
C LEU A 43 -8.62 5.01 3.56
N ILE A 44 -8.03 4.27 4.50
CA ILE A 44 -7.69 4.77 5.83
C ILE A 44 -6.17 4.94 5.85
N LEU A 45 -5.71 6.10 6.32
CA LEU A 45 -4.30 6.48 6.31
C LEU A 45 -3.85 6.72 7.74
N ASP A 46 -2.83 6.00 8.20
CA ASP A 46 -2.18 6.24 9.48
C ASP A 46 -0.71 6.64 9.23
N GLU A 47 -0.34 7.84 9.66
CA GLU A 47 1.03 8.36 9.56
C GLU A 47 1.81 8.07 10.84
N ILE A 48 2.94 7.36 10.71
CA ILE A 48 3.85 7.02 11.82
C ILE A 48 5.27 7.42 11.42
N GLY A 49 5.66 8.65 11.74
CA GLY A 49 6.98 9.18 11.37
C GLY A 49 7.22 9.09 9.86
N SER A 50 8.25 8.34 9.45
CA SER A 50 8.62 8.11 8.05
C SER A 50 7.81 7.00 7.35
N LEU A 51 6.86 6.38 8.05
CA LEU A 51 6.02 5.30 7.54
C LEU A 51 4.58 5.78 7.36
N LEU A 52 3.96 5.41 6.24
CA LEU A 52 2.53 5.59 5.99
C LEU A 52 1.88 4.21 5.87
N ILE A 53 0.91 3.95 6.74
CA ILE A 53 0.09 2.74 6.72
C ILE A 53 -1.20 3.07 5.97
N ILE A 54 -1.44 2.35 4.88
CA ILE A 54 -2.62 2.53 4.03
C ILE A 54 -3.48 1.28 4.14
N ARG A 55 -4.70 1.44 4.66
CA ARG A 55 -5.66 0.35 4.84
C ARG A 55 -6.84 0.51 3.90
N CYS A 56 -7.29 -0.58 3.27
CA CYS A 56 -8.52 -0.57 2.47
C CYS A 56 -9.20 -1.95 2.45
N LYS A 57 -10.54 -1.98 2.30
CA LYS A 57 -11.30 -3.25 2.22
C LYS A 57 -11.32 -3.88 0.83
N SER A 58 -11.13 -3.09 -0.22
CA SER A 58 -11.23 -3.58 -1.60
C SER A 58 -9.91 -4.16 -2.09
N ARG A 59 -9.89 -5.46 -2.40
CA ARG A 59 -8.72 -6.16 -2.95
C ARG A 59 -8.20 -5.52 -4.22
N ARG A 60 -9.11 -5.22 -5.15
CA ARG A 60 -8.80 -4.60 -6.44
C ARG A 60 -8.10 -3.25 -6.26
N ILE A 61 -8.56 -2.47 -5.27
CA ILE A 61 -7.96 -1.18 -4.95
C ILE A 61 -6.57 -1.38 -4.33
N ALA A 62 -6.43 -2.32 -3.39
CA ALA A 62 -5.14 -2.65 -2.80
C ALA A 62 -4.12 -3.05 -3.87
N GLU A 63 -4.46 -3.99 -4.76
CA GLU A 63 -3.60 -4.43 -5.85
C GLU A 63 -3.18 -3.28 -6.78
N LYS A 64 -4.14 -2.42 -7.15
CA LYS A 64 -3.85 -1.25 -8.00
C LYS A 64 -2.89 -0.30 -7.32
N LEU A 65 -3.09 -0.03 -6.03
CA LEU A 65 -2.24 0.88 -5.27
C LEU A 65 -0.83 0.30 -5.06
N ILE A 66 -0.72 -0.99 -4.73
CA ILE A 66 0.57 -1.69 -4.59
C ILE A 66 1.35 -1.59 -5.90
N ARG A 67 0.71 -1.84 -7.06
CA ARG A 67 1.37 -1.71 -8.38
C ARG A 67 1.91 -0.30 -8.61
N LEU A 68 1.10 0.73 -8.32
CA LEU A 68 1.51 2.12 -8.50
C LEU A 68 2.70 2.50 -7.60
N LEU A 69 2.65 2.11 -6.33
CA LEU A 69 3.72 2.40 -5.37
C LEU A 69 4.99 1.58 -5.67
N ALA A 70 4.85 0.32 -6.08
CA ALA A 70 5.97 -0.54 -6.46
C ALA A 70 6.74 0.01 -7.66
N LEU A 71 6.04 0.48 -8.70
CA LEU A 71 6.65 1.05 -9.89
C LEU A 71 7.54 2.27 -9.59
N LYS A 72 7.26 2.96 -8.47
CA LYS A 72 7.99 4.15 -8.02
C LYS A 72 8.96 3.86 -6.86
N ASN A 73 9.15 2.59 -6.48
CA ASN A 73 9.95 2.19 -5.31
C ASN A 73 9.52 2.86 -3.99
N LEU A 74 8.21 3.11 -3.83
CA LEU A 74 7.65 3.79 -2.65
C LEU A 74 7.07 2.81 -1.61
N LEU A 75 7.06 1.50 -1.92
CA LEU A 75 6.64 0.47 -0.97
C LEU A 75 7.73 0.20 0.07
N VAL A 76 7.32 0.11 1.33
CA VAL A 76 8.18 -0.36 2.41
C VAL A 76 7.83 -1.82 2.66
N PHE A 77 8.79 -2.72 2.47
CA PHE A 77 8.61 -4.12 2.83
C PHE A 77 8.92 -4.30 4.30
N GLN A 78 8.08 -5.04 5.02
CA GLN A 78 8.52 -5.65 6.27
C GLN A 78 9.57 -6.69 5.88
N ASN A 79 10.85 -6.38 6.07
CA ASN A 79 11.82 -7.46 6.18
C ASN A 79 11.50 -8.19 7.50
N PRO A 80 11.31 -9.53 7.46
CA PRO A 80 11.25 -10.31 8.68
C PRO A 80 12.52 -10.17 9.50
#